data_AF-A0A6J4HJG3-F1
#
_entry.id   AF-A0A6J4HJG3-F1
#
_cell.length_a   1.000
_cell.length_b   1.000
_cell.length_c   1.000
_cell.angle_alpha   90.00
_cell.angle_beta   90.00
_cell.angle_gamma   90.00
#
_symmetry.space_group_name_H-M   'P 1'
#
loop_
_entity.id
_entity.type
_entity.pdbx_description
1 polymer ?
#
loop_
_entity_poly.entity_id
_entity_poly.type
_entity_poly.pdbx_seq_one_letter_code
_entity_poly.pdbx_strand_id
1 'polypeptide(L)'
;MGASLLAAEAAAGAAVVLRRGGDSRRAAAAELRAAELARQCQGAMTPALRAIQTQALLSRREIEVAALAAAGFANKEIAGRLSVSVRTVENHLQRVYEKLGVARRADLTQALSSV
;
A
#
# COMPACT_ATOMS: atom_id res chain seq x y z
N MET A 1 -19.54 -8.04 14.61
CA MET A 1 -19.05 -7.35 13.40
C MET A 1 -17.53 -7.10 13.42
N GLY A 2 -16.88 -6.75 14.54
CA GLY A 2 -15.42 -6.51 14.58
C GLY A 2 -14.49 -7.74 14.58
N ALA A 3 -15.00 -8.94 14.91
CA ALA A 3 -14.18 -10.16 15.02
C ALA A 3 -13.61 -10.64 13.67
N SER A 4 -14.38 -10.47 12.58
CA SER A 4 -13.97 -10.88 11.23
C SER A 4 -12.84 -10.03 10.67
N LEU A 5 -12.78 -8.77 11.07
CA LEU A 5 -11.79 -7.79 10.63
C LEU A 5 -10.42 -8.02 11.30
N LEU A 6 -10.43 -8.24 12.62
CA LEU A 6 -9.24 -8.66 13.37
C LEU A 6 -8.69 -10.01 12.87
N ALA A 7 -9.58 -10.94 12.51
CA ALA A 7 -9.16 -12.21 11.93
C ALA A 7 -8.52 -12.04 10.54
N ALA A 8 -9.00 -11.09 9.72
CA ALA A 8 -8.38 -10.78 8.43
C ALA A 8 -6.98 -10.18 8.60
N GLU A 9 -6.80 -9.24 9.53
CA GLU A 9 -5.49 -8.65 9.84
C GLU A 9 -4.50 -9.67 10.39
N ALA A 10 -4.95 -10.53 11.31
CA ALA A 10 -4.12 -11.58 11.86
C ALA A 10 -3.66 -12.57 10.77
N ALA A 11 -4.54 -12.95 9.85
CA ALA A 11 -4.20 -13.81 8.71
C ALA A 11 -3.21 -13.12 7.75
N ALA A 12 -3.38 -11.82 7.48
CA ALA A 12 -2.45 -11.05 6.66
C ALA A 12 -1.06 -10.93 7.32
N GLY A 13 -1.00 -10.65 8.62
CA GLY A 13 0.24 -10.61 9.39
C GLY A 13 0.96 -11.96 9.41
N ALA A 14 0.22 -13.06 9.57
CA ALA A 14 0.77 -14.41 9.49
C ALA A 14 1.38 -14.71 8.11
N ALA A 15 0.73 -14.28 7.01
CA ALA A 15 1.25 -14.46 5.67
C ALA A 15 2.62 -13.77 5.47
N VAL A 16 2.79 -12.56 6.03
CA VAL A 16 4.06 -11.82 5.99
C VAL A 16 5.17 -12.58 6.72
N VAL A 17 4.88 -13.09 7.93
CA VAL A 17 5.86 -13.86 8.72
C VAL A 17 6.25 -15.16 8.01
N LEU A 18 5.27 -15.89 7.46
CA LEU A 18 5.50 -17.15 6.74
C LEU A 18 6.35 -16.96 5.48
N ARG A 19 6.12 -15.87 4.73
CA ARG A 19 6.96 -15.51 3.58
C ARG A 19 8.40 -15.24 3.98
N ARG A 20 8.61 -14.52 5.07
CA ARG A 20 9.96 -14.25 5.61
C ARG A 20 10.65 -15.53 6.08
N GLY A 21 9.88 -16.51 6.55
CA GLY A 21 10.37 -17.83 6.92
C GLY A 21 10.57 -18.80 5.75
N GLY A 22 10.31 -18.39 4.50
CA GLY A 22 10.48 -19.22 3.30
C GLY A 22 9.34 -20.23 3.04
N ASP A 23 8.25 -20.18 3.81
CA ASP A 23 7.18 -21.18 3.77
C ASP A 23 6.03 -20.74 2.85
N SER A 24 6.32 -20.67 1.54
CA SER A 24 5.47 -20.05 0.50
C SER A 24 4.07 -20.66 0.40
N ARG A 25 3.90 -21.97 0.61
CA ARG A 25 2.57 -22.61 0.59
C ARG A 25 1.68 -22.12 1.72
N ARG A 26 2.24 -22.02 2.94
CA ARG A 26 1.49 -21.57 4.10
C ARG A 26 1.18 -20.08 4.02
N ALA A 27 2.10 -19.30 3.46
CA ALA A 27 1.86 -17.88 3.20
C ALA A 27 0.67 -17.68 2.24
N ALA A 28 0.63 -18.39 1.11
CA ALA A 28 -0.47 -18.31 0.14
C ALA A 28 -1.82 -18.70 0.76
N ALA A 29 -1.85 -19.75 1.59
CA ALA A 29 -3.06 -20.16 2.31
C ALA A 29 -3.55 -19.07 3.29
N ALA A 30 -2.62 -18.40 3.98
CA ALA A 30 -2.95 -17.31 4.90
C ALA A 30 -3.48 -16.07 4.16
N GLU A 31 -2.95 -15.74 2.98
CA GLU A 31 -3.47 -14.66 2.12
C GLU A 31 -4.89 -14.92 1.64
N LEU A 32 -5.16 -16.13 1.13
CA LEU A 32 -6.50 -16.53 0.70
C LEU A 32 -7.51 -16.39 1.85
N ARG A 33 -7.08 -16.77 3.07
CA ARG A 33 -7.93 -16.65 4.26
C ARG A 33 -8.17 -15.20 4.64
N ALA A 34 -7.16 -14.34 4.57
CA ALA A 34 -7.29 -12.91 4.82
C ALA A 34 -8.24 -12.25 3.82
N ALA A 35 -8.13 -12.60 2.53
CA ALA A 35 -8.98 -12.09 1.47
C ALA A 35 -10.45 -12.47 1.65
N GLU A 36 -10.74 -13.73 2.01
CA GLU A 36 -12.12 -14.17 2.26
C GLU A 36 -12.74 -13.48 3.48
N LEU A 37 -11.98 -13.34 4.57
CA LEU A 37 -12.44 -12.63 5.76
C LEU A 37 -12.66 -11.14 5.50
N ALA A 38 -11.80 -10.52 4.69
CA ALA A 38 -11.95 -9.13 4.25
C ALA A 38 -13.22 -8.93 3.40
N ARG A 39 -13.51 -9.88 2.49
CA ARG A 39 -14.70 -9.86 1.63
C ARG A 39 -16.00 -9.88 2.44
N GLN A 40 -15.99 -10.54 3.60
CA GLN A 40 -17.14 -10.61 4.51
C GLN A 40 -17.35 -9.32 5.32
N CYS A 41 -16.44 -8.36 5.28
CA CYS A 41 -16.47 -7.17 6.13
C CYS A 41 -17.12 -5.92 5.47
N GLN A 42 -17.86 -6.05 4.35
CA GLN A 42 -18.67 -4.99 3.72
C GLN A 42 -18.08 -3.56 3.83
N GLY A 43 -16.81 -3.38 3.41
CA GLY A 43 -16.17 -2.05 3.35
C GLY A 43 -15.41 -1.61 4.61
N ALA A 44 -15.33 -2.42 5.67
CA ALA A 44 -14.38 -2.16 6.75
C ALA A 44 -12.95 -2.45 6.26
N MET A 45 -12.30 -1.42 5.75
CA MET A 45 -10.90 -1.46 5.30
C MET A 45 -9.96 -1.18 6.45
N THR A 46 -9.32 -2.22 6.97
CA THR A 46 -8.21 -2.06 7.90
C THR A 46 -6.96 -1.50 7.22
N PRO A 47 -6.03 -0.93 8.00
CA PRO A 47 -4.73 -0.53 7.50
C PRO A 47 -4.02 -1.66 6.73
N ALA A 48 -3.94 -2.86 7.31
CA ALA A 48 -3.26 -3.99 6.68
C ALA A 48 -3.84 -4.37 5.30
N LEU A 49 -5.16 -4.28 5.12
CA LEU A 49 -5.81 -4.55 3.83
C LEU A 49 -5.57 -3.43 2.82
N ARG A 50 -5.54 -2.16 3.26
CA ARG A 50 -5.16 -1.03 2.38
C ARG A 50 -3.73 -1.18 1.88
N ALA A 51 -2.80 -1.56 2.76
CA ALA A 51 -1.40 -1.75 2.39
C ALA A 51 -1.23 -2.76 1.25
N ILE A 52 -1.92 -3.90 1.33
CA ILE A 52 -1.88 -4.95 0.29
C ILE A 52 -2.43 -4.41 -1.03
N GLN A 53 -3.54 -3.67 -1.01
CA GLN A 53 -4.16 -3.14 -2.21
C GLN A 53 -3.29 -2.05 -2.87
N THR A 54 -2.69 -1.16 -2.09
CA THR A 54 -1.76 -0.14 -2.60
C THR A 54 -0.54 -0.78 -3.26
N GLN A 55 0.01 -1.84 -2.66
CA GLN A 55 1.12 -2.59 -3.24
C GLN A 55 0.73 -3.33 -4.53
N ALA A 56 -0.52 -3.77 -4.67
CA ALA A 56 -1.03 -4.40 -5.89
C ALA A 56 -1.29 -3.39 -7.02
N LEU A 57 -1.62 -2.13 -6.68
CA LEU A 57 -2.03 -1.11 -7.65
C LEU A 57 -0.86 -0.27 -8.17
N LEU A 58 0.11 0.02 -7.32
CA LEU A 58 1.26 0.87 -7.64
C LEU A 58 2.50 0.04 -7.96
N SER A 59 3.27 0.49 -8.94
CA SER A 59 4.61 -0.05 -9.17
C SER A 59 5.54 0.35 -8.03
N ARG A 60 6.63 -0.42 -7.85
CA ARG A 60 7.65 -0.13 -6.82
C ARG A 60 8.14 1.33 -6.86
N ARG A 61 8.33 1.87 -8.06
CA ARG A 61 8.80 3.24 -8.24
C ARG A 61 7.76 4.30 -7.88
N GLU A 62 6.50 4.02 -8.18
CA GLU A 62 5.36 4.85 -7.78
C GLU A 62 5.20 4.85 -6.25
N ILE A 63 5.40 3.71 -5.58
CA ILE A 63 5.39 3.61 -4.11
C ILE A 63 6.50 4.46 -3.50
N GLU A 64 7.74 4.37 -4.00
CA GLU A 64 8.86 5.17 -3.51
C GLU A 64 8.61 6.67 -3.63
N VAL A 65 8.13 7.12 -4.80
CA VAL A 65 7.81 8.53 -5.05
C VAL A 65 6.66 8.99 -4.15
N ALA A 66 5.61 8.19 -4.02
CA ALA A 66 4.43 8.52 -3.22
C ALA A 66 4.77 8.59 -1.73
N ALA A 67 5.60 7.67 -1.21
CA ALA A 67 6.05 7.66 0.17
C ALA A 67 6.89 8.89 0.52
N LEU A 68 7.85 9.26 -0.33
CA LEU A 68 8.63 10.49 -0.13
C LEU A 68 7.74 11.74 -0.24
N ALA A 69 6.74 11.72 -1.13
CA ALA A 69 5.83 12.84 -1.28
C ALA A 69 4.93 13.03 -0.04
N ALA A 70 4.41 11.94 0.52
CA ALA A 70 3.64 11.93 1.77
C ALA A 70 4.49 12.30 3.00
N ALA A 71 5.79 11.98 3.00
CA ALA A 71 6.74 12.44 4.02
C ALA A 71 7.07 13.94 3.93
N GLY A 72 6.54 14.67 2.94
CA GLY A 72 6.68 16.12 2.81
C GLY A 72 7.81 16.62 1.90
N PHE A 73 8.59 15.74 1.26
CA PHE A 73 9.73 16.15 0.42
C PHE A 73 9.32 16.81 -0.89
N ALA A 74 9.83 17.98 -1.23
CA ALA A 74 9.51 18.64 -2.49
C ALA A 74 9.95 17.80 -3.71
N ASN A 75 9.29 17.96 -4.87
CA ASN A 75 9.58 17.15 -6.07
C ASN A 75 11.06 17.22 -6.50
N LYS A 76 11.72 18.36 -6.29
CA LYS A 76 13.16 18.55 -6.54
C LYS A 76 14.04 17.71 -5.61
N GLU A 77 13.64 17.58 -4.35
CA GLU A 77 14.35 16.76 -3.37
C GLU A 77 14.15 15.27 -3.62
N ILE A 78 12.93 14.87 -4.03
CA ILE A 78 12.63 13.50 -4.45
C ILE A 78 13.45 13.15 -5.68
N ALA A 79 13.48 14.03 -6.68
CA ALA A 79 14.27 13.87 -7.90
C ALA A 79 15.76 13.64 -7.59
N GLY A 80 16.32 14.43 -6.66
CA GLY A 80 17.70 14.26 -6.19
C GLY A 80 17.93 12.92 -5.46
N ARG A 81 17.03 12.52 -4.56
CA ARG A 81 17.14 11.25 -3.82
C ARG A 81 17.04 10.02 -4.71
N LEU A 82 16.22 10.12 -5.75
CA LEU A 82 15.89 9.02 -6.63
C LEU A 82 16.73 9.03 -7.93
N SER A 83 17.63 10.01 -8.10
CA SER A 83 18.46 10.22 -9.29
C SER A 83 17.65 10.28 -10.60
N VAL A 84 16.52 11.00 -10.59
CA VAL A 84 15.64 11.19 -11.74
C VAL A 84 15.33 12.68 -11.94
N SER A 85 14.71 13.04 -13.07
CA SER A 85 14.28 14.42 -13.31
C SER A 85 13.04 14.78 -12.49
N VAL A 86 12.85 16.07 -12.18
CA VAL A 86 11.62 16.58 -11.54
C VAL A 86 10.38 16.22 -12.38
N ARG A 87 10.48 16.33 -13.70
CA ARG A 87 9.44 15.93 -14.65
C ARG A 87 9.06 14.45 -14.50
N THR A 88 10.04 13.57 -14.26
CA THR A 88 9.81 12.15 -14.01
C THR A 88 9.05 11.94 -12.70
N VAL A 89 9.40 12.68 -11.64
CA VAL A 89 8.68 12.64 -10.36
C VAL A 89 7.23 13.11 -10.53
N GLU A 90 7.01 14.21 -11.25
CA GLU A 90 5.66 14.72 -11.56
C GLU A 90 4.82 13.69 -12.32
N ASN A 91 5.39 13.06 -13.34
CA ASN A 91 4.70 12.01 -14.10
C ASN A 91 4.36 10.79 -13.23
N HIS A 92 5.26 10.38 -12.33
CA HIS A 92 4.98 9.31 -11.38
C HIS A 92 3.86 9.70 -10.41
N LEU A 93 3.88 10.92 -9.87
CA LEU A 93 2.83 11.42 -8.98
C LEU A 93 1.48 11.50 -9.68
N GLN A 94 1.44 11.95 -10.93
CA GLN A 94 0.19 11.98 -11.70
C GLN A 94 -0.41 10.57 -11.86
N ARG A 95 0.40 9.58 -12.21
CA ARG A 95 -0.07 8.19 -12.30
C ARG A 95 -0.50 7.63 -10.94
N VAL A 96 0.19 8.01 -9.87
CA VAL A 96 -0.21 7.64 -8.50
C VAL A 96 -1.56 8.25 -8.16
N TYR A 97 -1.78 9.52 -8.46
CA TYR A 97 -3.06 10.22 -8.24
C TYR A 97 -4.21 9.56 -9.00
N GLU A 98 -4.00 9.25 -10.28
CA GLU A 98 -4.98 8.56 -11.12
C GLU A 98 -5.30 7.16 -10.56
N LYS A 99 -4.28 6.40 -10.16
CA LYS A 99 -4.46 5.05 -9.61
C LYS A 99 -5.15 5.06 -8.25
N LEU A 100 -4.74 5.96 -7.35
CA LEU A 100 -5.31 6.06 -6.00
C LEU A 100 -6.63 6.84 -5.95
N GLY A 101 -7.04 7.50 -7.04
CA GLY A 101 -8.25 8.33 -7.09
C GLY A 101 -8.16 9.58 -6.21
N VAL A 102 -6.95 10.08 -5.96
CA VAL A 102 -6.71 11.25 -5.09
C VAL A 102 -6.31 12.47 -5.92
N ALA A 103 -6.74 13.66 -5.50
CA ALA A 103 -6.49 14.88 -6.26
C ALA A 103 -5.37 15.74 -5.68
N ARG A 104 -5.08 15.61 -4.37
CA ARG A 104 -4.12 16.47 -3.68
C ARG A 104 -3.02 15.67 -3.03
N ARG A 105 -1.87 16.33 -2.91
CA ARG A 105 -0.70 15.82 -2.18
C ARG A 105 -1.00 15.54 -0.71
N ALA A 106 -1.89 16.29 -0.07
CA ALA A 106 -2.33 16.02 1.29
C ALA A 106 -3.06 14.67 1.40
N ASP A 107 -3.84 14.32 0.38
CA ASP A 107 -4.61 13.08 0.32
C ASP A 107 -3.69 11.85 0.19
N LEU A 108 -2.47 11.98 -0.36
CA LEU A 108 -1.45 10.92 -0.35
C LEU A 108 -1.10 10.49 1.06
N THR A 109 -0.99 11.44 1.98
CA THR A 109 -0.63 11.14 3.38
C THR A 109 -1.72 10.31 4.02
N GLN A 110 -2.99 10.61 3.75
CA GLN A 110 -4.14 9.84 4.23
C GLN A 110 -4.27 8.49 3.53
N ALA A 111 -3.95 8.41 2.24
CA ALA A 111 -3.98 7.17 1.48
C ALA A 111 -2.86 6.20 1.89
N LEU A 112 -1.69 6.72 2.29
CA LEU A 112 -0.50 5.95 2.65
C LEU A 112 -0.28 5.76 4.16
N SER A 113 -0.94 6.53 5.03
CA SER A 113 -0.88 6.36 6.50
C SER A 113 -1.52 5.06 7.00
N SER A 114 -2.05 4.26 6.07
CA SER A 114 -2.57 2.92 6.30
C SER A 114 -1.59 1.82 5.91
N VAL A 115 -0.36 2.16 5.49
CA VAL A 115 0.74 1.22 5.13
C VAL A 115 1.68 1.03 6.30
#